data_AF-A0A959V6H0-F1
#
_entry.id   AF-A0A959V6H0-F1
#
_cell.length_a   1.000
_cell.length_b   1.000
_cell.length_c   1.000
_cell.angle_alpha   90.00
_cell.angle_beta   90.00
_cell.angle_gamma   90.00
#
_symmetry.space_group_name_H-M   'P 1'
#
loop_
_entity.id
_entity.type
_entity.pdbx_description
1 polymer ?
#
loop_
_entity_poly.entity_id
_entity_poly.type
_entity_poly.pdbx_seq_one_letter_code
_entity_poly.pdbx_strand_id
1 'polypeptide(L)'
;RPDGPGGSTNALERELRRGVLLLLLVNALLALVNAIDIHWFWTGFEVPLGFSLKQFVHEGTWALVFSILLSIGILLHLFRGELNFHPKGRLLRTLALLWVAQNFVLGISVFLRNHHYISFHGLAYKRIGVIVFLVLVLIGLITLFRKIRDRLSLFHLVRVNSWALFVMLVALGLVDWDRVIVRHNLHHDNPAEIDIDNYLAMSDRVLPLLYADLDLVERQMRKHRMNAERWVDHLDPVAFRAALDEKRRDLLGRMEAGDVRSWTWGGARTRRELQQMGLAGP
;
A
#
# COMPACT_ATOMS: atom_id res chain seq x y z
N ARG A 1 53.96 17.16 -4.85
CA ARG A 1 53.74 16.27 -3.69
C ARG A 1 53.79 17.14 -2.44
N PRO A 2 52.65 17.38 -1.78
CA PRO A 2 52.64 17.07 -0.34
C PRO A 2 51.23 16.64 0.14
N ASP A 3 51.05 15.37 0.45
CA ASP A 3 49.98 14.92 1.36
C ASP A 3 50.66 14.54 2.67
N GLY A 4 50.73 15.50 3.59
CA GLY A 4 51.16 15.25 4.96
C GLY A 4 50.11 14.42 5.71
N PRO A 5 50.51 13.61 6.71
CA PRO A 5 49.62 12.69 7.44
C PRO A 5 48.47 13.35 8.24
N GLY A 6 48.37 14.69 8.24
CA GLY A 6 47.31 15.45 8.92
C GLY A 6 46.12 15.92 8.06
N GLY A 7 46.15 15.70 6.73
CA GLY A 7 45.08 16.16 5.82
C GLY A 7 43.82 15.28 5.84
N SER A 8 43.99 13.96 5.89
CA SER A 8 42.88 12.99 5.82
C SER A 8 42.08 12.89 7.12
N THR A 9 42.75 12.97 8.28
CA THR A 9 42.13 12.92 9.61
C THR A 9 41.19 14.10 9.87
N ASN A 10 41.59 15.30 9.48
CA ASN A 10 40.76 16.51 9.59
C ASN A 10 39.54 16.51 8.65
N ALA A 11 39.65 15.90 7.46
CA ALA A 11 38.53 15.79 6.54
C ALA A 11 37.45 14.84 7.09
N LEU A 12 37.87 13.69 7.63
CA LEU A 12 36.97 12.70 8.20
C LEU A 12 36.25 13.20 9.46
N GLU A 13 36.94 13.93 10.33
CA GLU A 13 36.30 14.53 11.52
C GLU A 13 35.25 15.59 11.16
N ARG A 14 35.48 16.38 10.10
CA ARG A 14 34.48 17.33 9.58
C ARG A 14 33.25 16.61 9.01
N GLU A 15 33.46 15.52 8.29
CA GLU A 15 32.38 14.70 7.74
C GLU A 15 31.53 14.06 8.85
N LEU A 16 32.17 13.51 9.89
CA LEU A 16 31.50 12.97 11.07
C LEU A 16 30.65 14.02 11.80
N ARG A 17 31.18 15.24 12.01
CA ARG A 17 30.41 16.33 12.67
C ARG A 17 29.19 16.74 11.86
N ARG A 18 29.32 16.87 10.54
CA ARG A 18 28.18 17.18 9.64
C ARG A 18 27.13 16.08 9.68
N GLY A 19 27.55 14.81 9.64
CA GLY A 19 26.66 13.66 9.74
C GLY A 19 25.90 13.63 11.07
N VAL A 20 26.58 13.89 12.20
CA VAL A 20 25.94 13.94 13.52
C VAL A 20 24.93 15.09 13.60
N LEU A 21 25.29 16.29 13.14
CA LEU A 21 24.37 17.43 13.14
C LEU A 21 23.13 17.17 12.28
N LEU A 22 23.31 16.63 11.07
CA LEU A 22 22.21 16.24 10.20
C LEU A 22 21.29 15.23 10.88
N LEU A 23 21.86 14.17 11.47
CA LEU A 23 21.07 13.14 12.14
C LEU A 23 20.33 13.70 13.36
N LEU A 24 20.94 14.59 14.14
CA LEU A 24 20.27 15.23 15.28
C LEU A 24 19.04 16.03 14.81
N LEU A 25 19.22 16.90 13.81
CA LEU A 25 18.14 17.73 13.30
C LEU A 25 16.99 16.89 12.71
N VAL A 26 17.33 15.88 11.92
CA VAL A 26 16.31 15.03 11.30
C VAL A 26 15.60 14.15 12.33
N ASN A 27 16.29 13.60 13.33
CA ASN A 27 15.64 12.87 14.42
C ASN A 27 14.71 13.76 15.25
N ALA A 28 15.07 15.04 15.47
CA ALA A 28 14.21 15.97 16.19
C ALA A 28 12.94 16.29 15.38
N LEU A 29 13.10 16.59 14.09
CA LEU A 29 11.97 16.83 13.18
C LEU A 29 11.05 15.62 13.10
N LEU A 30 11.62 14.42 12.90
CA LEU A 30 10.83 13.20 12.75
C LEU A 30 10.16 12.77 14.06
N ALA A 31 10.76 13.10 15.22
CA ALA A 31 10.12 12.88 16.51
C ALA A 31 8.88 13.77 16.67
N LEU A 32 8.95 15.03 16.23
CA LEU A 32 7.80 15.93 16.19
C LEU A 32 6.70 15.39 15.27
N VAL A 33 7.05 14.96 14.06
CA VAL A 33 6.10 14.36 13.11
C VAL A 33 5.43 13.12 13.70
N ASN A 34 6.21 12.21 14.30
CA ASN A 34 5.67 11.01 14.95
C ASN A 34 4.76 11.35 16.14
N ALA A 35 5.10 12.37 16.94
CA ALA A 35 4.26 12.81 18.05
C ALA A 35 2.90 13.35 17.55
N ILE A 36 2.91 14.15 16.49
CA ILE A 36 1.69 14.61 15.82
C ILE A 36 0.89 13.40 15.30
N ASP A 37 1.53 12.48 14.59
CA ASP A 37 0.84 11.34 14.01
C ASP A 37 0.22 10.40 15.06
N ILE A 38 0.93 10.16 16.17
CA ILE A 38 0.41 9.35 17.28
C ILE A 38 -0.81 10.04 17.89
N HIS A 39 -0.72 11.34 18.17
CA HIS A 39 -1.82 12.08 18.77
C HIS A 39 -3.08 12.09 17.90
N TRP A 40 -2.93 12.27 16.58
CA TRP A 40 -4.06 12.44 15.66
C TRP A 40 -4.60 11.14 15.06
N PHE A 41 -3.77 10.13 14.82
CA PHE A 41 -4.19 8.94 14.05
C PHE A 41 -4.26 7.66 14.87
N TRP A 42 -3.51 7.56 15.97
CA TRP A 42 -3.51 6.35 16.79
C TRP A 42 -4.66 6.36 17.81
N THR A 43 -5.05 7.53 18.30
CA THR A 43 -6.10 7.69 19.30
C THR A 43 -7.27 8.51 18.76
N GLY A 44 -8.44 7.90 18.64
CA GLY A 44 -9.71 8.62 18.45
C GLY A 44 -9.80 9.42 17.14
N PHE A 45 -9.32 8.87 16.02
CA PHE A 45 -9.44 9.54 14.72
C PHE A 45 -10.92 9.64 14.32
N GLU A 46 -11.48 10.85 14.34
CA GLU A 46 -12.78 11.18 13.80
C GLU A 46 -12.61 12.01 12.53
N VAL A 47 -13.36 11.67 11.47
CA VAL A 47 -13.32 12.43 10.22
C VAL A 47 -14.09 13.74 10.43
N PRO A 48 -13.44 14.92 10.38
CA PRO A 48 -14.14 16.18 10.57
C PRO A 48 -15.12 16.42 9.41
N LEU A 49 -16.32 16.94 9.74
CA LEU A 49 -17.31 17.33 8.73
C LEU A 49 -16.71 18.37 7.77
N GLY A 50 -16.77 18.09 6.46
CA GLY A 50 -16.21 18.96 5.41
C GLY A 50 -14.73 18.72 5.07
N PHE A 51 -14.09 17.71 5.67
CA PHE A 51 -12.70 17.36 5.37
C PHE A 51 -12.59 16.36 4.22
N SER A 52 -11.85 16.71 3.16
CA SER A 52 -11.54 15.77 2.08
C SER A 52 -10.50 14.74 2.55
N LEU A 53 -10.99 13.64 3.11
CA LEU A 53 -10.16 12.51 3.52
C LEU A 53 -9.32 11.99 2.34
N LYS A 54 -9.87 11.99 1.12
CA LYS A 54 -9.18 11.57 -0.11
C LYS A 54 -7.92 12.40 -0.36
N GLN A 55 -8.04 13.73 -0.39
CA GLN A 55 -6.91 14.62 -0.70
C GLN A 55 -5.85 14.57 0.40
N PHE A 56 -6.27 14.63 1.66
CA PHE A 56 -5.37 14.61 2.80
C PHE A 56 -4.56 13.31 2.91
N VAL A 57 -5.21 12.16 2.71
CA VAL A 57 -4.53 10.86 2.74
C VAL A 57 -3.59 10.76 1.54
N HIS A 58 -3.98 11.16 0.33
CA HIS A 58 -3.10 11.05 -0.83
C HIS A 58 -1.86 11.94 -0.71
N GLU A 59 -2.03 13.25 -0.56
CA GLU A 59 -0.89 14.18 -0.53
C GLU A 59 0.02 13.92 0.68
N GLY A 60 -0.57 13.69 1.86
CA GLY A 60 0.18 13.38 3.08
C GLY A 60 0.94 12.06 3.00
N THR A 61 0.30 11.00 2.51
CA THR A 61 0.92 9.66 2.46
C THR A 61 2.08 9.61 1.48
N TRP A 62 1.94 10.19 0.28
CA TRP A 62 3.01 10.17 -0.72
C TRP A 62 4.25 10.94 -0.26
N ALA A 63 4.07 12.09 0.38
CA ALA A 63 5.18 12.87 0.94
C ALA A 63 5.93 12.08 2.03
N LEU A 64 5.20 11.39 2.92
CA LEU A 64 5.80 10.59 3.99
C LEU A 64 6.53 9.35 3.43
N VAL A 65 5.93 8.66 2.47
CA VAL A 65 6.58 7.53 1.76
C VAL A 65 7.87 7.98 1.08
N PHE A 66 7.84 9.09 0.35
CA PHE A 66 9.03 9.63 -0.30
C PHE A 66 10.12 9.96 0.72
N SER A 67 9.75 10.54 1.87
CA SER A 67 10.68 10.84 2.96
C SER A 67 11.37 9.58 3.52
N ILE A 68 10.62 8.49 3.71
CA ILE A 68 11.19 7.21 4.17
C ILE A 68 12.18 6.65 3.14
N LEU A 69 11.84 6.67 1.85
CA LEU A 69 12.74 6.19 0.79
C LEU A 69 14.01 7.05 0.70
N LEU A 70 13.87 8.37 0.81
CA LEU A 70 15.00 9.30 0.85
C LEU A 70 15.89 9.02 2.07
N SER A 71 15.30 8.78 3.24
CA SER A 71 16.03 8.41 4.46
C SER A 71 16.85 7.13 4.27
N ILE A 72 16.26 6.09 3.66
CA ILE A 72 16.98 4.86 3.30
C ILE A 72 18.17 5.18 2.40
N GLY A 73 17.97 5.97 1.33
CA GLY A 73 19.03 6.35 0.40
C GLY A 73 20.19 7.09 1.08
N ILE A 74 19.88 8.06 1.94
CA ILE A 74 20.88 8.83 2.71
C ILE A 74 21.66 7.91 3.64
N LEU A 75 20.99 7.02 4.38
CA LEU A 75 21.64 6.09 5.30
C LEU A 75 22.52 5.07 4.56
N LEU A 76 22.08 4.56 3.41
CA LEU A 76 22.92 3.69 2.59
C LEU A 76 24.18 4.41 2.11
N HIS A 77 24.06 5.69 1.73
CA HIS A 77 25.19 6.51 1.35
C HIS A 77 26.15 6.76 2.52
N LEU A 78 25.63 7.12 3.70
CA LEU A 78 26.43 7.43 4.89
C LEU A 78 27.22 6.21 5.41
N PHE A 79 26.64 5.00 5.28
CA PHE A 79 27.23 3.75 5.75
C PHE A 79 27.85 2.90 4.62
N ARG A 80 28.33 3.52 3.52
CA ARG A 80 28.91 2.83 2.34
C ARG A 80 30.41 2.50 2.40
N GLY A 81 31.10 2.72 3.52
CA GLY A 81 32.57 2.57 3.60
C GLY A 81 33.17 2.66 5.01
N GLU A 82 34.35 3.28 5.13
CA GLU A 82 35.17 3.32 6.37
C GLU A 82 34.48 3.95 7.59
N LEU A 83 33.46 4.80 7.38
CA LEU A 83 32.62 5.33 8.46
C LEU A 83 31.94 4.24 9.30
N ASN A 84 31.67 3.07 8.70
CA ASN A 84 31.03 1.94 9.39
C ASN A 84 31.95 1.31 10.47
N PHE A 85 33.27 1.50 10.34
CA PHE A 85 34.30 0.92 11.21
C PHE A 85 35.02 1.96 12.08
N HIS A 86 34.67 3.24 11.98
CA HIS A 86 35.39 4.30 12.68
C HIS A 86 35.14 4.26 14.21
N PRO A 87 36.20 4.19 15.05
CA PRO A 87 36.07 3.95 16.49
C PRO A 87 35.35 5.07 17.27
N LYS A 88 35.36 6.32 16.77
CA LYS A 88 34.64 7.47 17.35
C LYS A 88 33.17 7.60 16.86
N GLY A 89 32.69 6.71 16.00
CA GLY A 89 31.38 6.80 15.32
C GLY A 89 30.16 6.28 16.10
N ARG A 90 30.28 5.99 17.41
CA ARG A 90 29.17 5.40 18.20
C ARG A 90 27.93 6.28 18.21
N LEU A 91 28.07 7.59 18.43
CA LEU A 91 26.95 8.54 18.44
C LEU A 91 26.25 8.59 17.07
N LEU A 92 27.02 8.69 15.98
CA LEU A 92 26.48 8.69 14.61
C LEU A 92 25.64 7.43 14.36
N ARG A 93 26.15 6.27 14.78
CA ARG A 93 25.45 4.99 14.64
C ARG A 93 24.17 4.94 15.46
N THR A 94 24.20 5.36 16.72
CA THR A 94 23.01 5.39 17.58
C THR A 94 21.94 6.32 17.01
N LEU A 95 22.32 7.51 16.54
CA LEU A 95 21.40 8.45 15.91
C LEU A 95 20.83 7.91 14.59
N ALA A 96 21.62 7.17 13.81
CA ALA A 96 21.13 6.51 12.61
C ALA A 96 20.14 5.37 12.93
N LEU A 97 20.44 4.54 13.94
CA LEU A 97 19.52 3.49 14.39
C LEU A 97 18.22 4.08 14.95
N LEU A 98 18.30 5.17 15.72
CA LEU A 98 17.14 5.92 16.19
C LEU A 98 16.33 6.46 15.00
N TRP A 99 17.00 7.01 13.98
CA TRP A 99 16.33 7.54 12.80
C TRP A 99 15.60 6.44 12.02
N VAL A 100 16.21 5.26 11.86
CA VAL A 100 15.53 4.09 11.25
C VAL A 100 14.33 3.66 12.09
N ALA A 101 14.46 3.61 13.42
CA ALA A 101 13.36 3.27 14.30
C ALA A 101 12.21 4.28 14.21
N GLN A 102 12.51 5.58 14.13
CA GLN A 102 11.50 6.61 13.93
C GLN A 102 10.83 6.53 12.56
N ASN A 103 11.55 6.17 11.49
CA ASN A 103 10.93 5.91 10.17
C ASN A 103 10.05 4.66 10.19
N PHE A 104 10.39 3.67 11.01
CA PHE A 104 9.55 2.49 11.20
C PHE A 104 8.22 2.86 11.86
N VAL A 105 8.25 3.69 12.91
CA VAL A 105 7.04 4.25 13.52
C VAL A 105 6.25 5.09 12.52
N LEU A 106 6.92 5.93 11.73
CA LEU A 106 6.27 6.71 10.69
C LEU A 106 5.58 5.80 9.65
N GLY A 107 6.22 4.70 9.25
CA GLY A 107 5.63 3.70 8.37
C GLY A 107 4.36 3.06 8.95
N ILE A 108 4.31 2.82 10.27
CA ILE A 108 3.10 2.37 10.97
C ILE A 108 2.02 3.46 10.93
N SER A 109 2.36 4.73 11.16
CA SER A 109 1.40 5.84 11.06
C SER A 109 0.79 5.96 9.67
N VAL A 110 1.58 5.80 8.61
CA VAL A 110 1.07 5.77 7.23
C VAL A 110 0.16 4.55 7.00
N PHE A 111 0.51 3.39 7.55
CA PHE A 111 -0.34 2.20 7.48
C PHE A 111 -1.70 2.43 8.13
N LEU A 112 -1.73 3.04 9.33
CA LEU A 112 -2.97 3.40 10.03
C LEU A 112 -3.79 4.41 9.23
N ARG A 113 -3.15 5.40 8.61
CA ARG A 113 -3.84 6.37 7.73
C ARG A 113 -4.53 5.68 6.56
N ASN A 114 -3.86 4.72 5.92
CA ASN A 114 -4.45 3.92 4.84
C ASN A 114 -5.55 2.98 5.37
N HIS A 115 -5.42 2.47 6.60
CA HIS A 115 -6.48 1.69 7.24
C HIS A 115 -7.75 2.52 7.46
N HIS A 116 -7.63 3.73 8.01
CA HIS A 116 -8.75 4.66 8.14
C HIS A 116 -9.36 5.04 6.78
N TYR A 117 -8.52 5.15 5.75
CA TYR A 117 -8.97 5.41 4.39
C TYR A 117 -9.80 4.25 3.82
N ILE A 118 -9.39 3.00 4.08
CA ILE A 118 -10.12 1.78 3.71
C ILE A 118 -11.40 1.62 4.52
N SER A 119 -11.38 1.88 5.82
CA SER A 119 -12.58 1.77 6.65
C SER A 119 -13.66 2.77 6.23
N PHE A 120 -13.28 3.92 5.66
CA PHE A 120 -14.25 4.88 5.17
C PHE A 120 -14.76 4.57 3.75
N HIS A 121 -13.87 4.32 2.77
CA HIS A 121 -14.26 4.17 1.36
C HIS A 121 -14.22 2.73 0.80
N GLY A 122 -13.96 1.73 1.64
CA GLY A 122 -13.80 0.34 1.22
C GLY A 122 -12.44 0.03 0.57
N LEU A 123 -12.33 -1.20 0.08
CA LEU A 123 -11.14 -1.75 -0.55
C LEU A 123 -11.03 -1.33 -2.02
N ALA A 124 -9.81 -1.09 -2.48
CA ALA A 124 -9.50 -0.83 -3.89
C ALA A 124 -8.08 -1.30 -4.21
N TYR A 125 -7.79 -1.60 -5.49
CA TYR A 125 -6.46 -2.08 -5.91
C TYR A 125 -5.32 -1.15 -5.47
N LYS A 126 -5.49 0.17 -5.64
CA LYS A 126 -4.48 1.15 -5.21
C LYS A 126 -4.18 1.06 -3.72
N ARG A 127 -5.18 0.85 -2.86
CA ARG A 127 -5.03 0.75 -1.40
C ARG A 127 -4.35 -0.54 -0.96
N ILE A 128 -4.65 -1.65 -1.65
CA ILE A 128 -3.94 -2.93 -1.46
C ILE A 128 -2.47 -2.77 -1.87
N GLY A 129 -2.21 -2.10 -3.01
CA GLY A 129 -0.86 -1.76 -3.46
C GLY A 129 -0.08 -0.97 -2.42
N VAL A 130 -0.70 0.03 -1.79
CA VAL A 130 -0.09 0.80 -0.69
C VAL A 130 0.22 -0.09 0.51
N ILE A 131 -0.68 -1.00 0.93
CA ILE A 131 -0.42 -1.96 2.02
C ILE A 131 0.81 -2.81 1.72
N VAL A 132 0.84 -3.41 0.54
CA VAL A 132 1.92 -4.30 0.10
C VAL A 132 3.25 -3.57 0.05
N PHE A 133 3.23 -2.37 -0.53
CA PHE A 133 4.39 -1.50 -0.60
C PHE A 133 4.91 -1.13 0.80
N LEU A 134 4.03 -0.73 1.72
CA LEU A 134 4.40 -0.39 3.09
C LEU A 134 5.01 -1.58 3.84
N VAL A 135 4.46 -2.78 3.66
CA VAL A 135 5.04 -4.01 4.24
C VAL A 135 6.48 -4.21 3.74
N LEU A 136 6.72 -4.04 2.44
CA LEU A 136 8.08 -4.13 1.88
C LEU A 136 9.01 -3.03 2.42
N VAL A 137 8.51 -1.80 2.59
CA VAL A 137 9.28 -0.71 3.20
C VAL A 137 9.65 -1.03 4.65
N LEU A 138 8.72 -1.56 5.45
CA LEU A 138 8.97 -1.96 6.83
C LEU A 138 10.02 -3.09 6.91
N ILE A 139 9.96 -4.08 6.02
CA ILE A 139 11.01 -5.11 5.87
C ILE A 139 12.35 -4.45 5.49
N GLY A 140 12.34 -3.50 4.56
CA GLY A 140 13.50 -2.70 4.17
C GLY A 140 14.14 -1.96 5.34
N LEU A 141 13.34 -1.33 6.19
CA LEU A 141 13.80 -0.64 7.40
C LEU A 141 14.37 -1.61 8.44
N ILE A 142 13.72 -2.75 8.67
CA ILE A 142 14.22 -3.80 9.58
C ILE A 142 15.59 -4.33 9.09
N THR A 143 15.70 -4.61 7.80
CA THR A 143 16.94 -5.12 7.21
C THR A 143 18.04 -4.05 7.18
N LEU A 144 17.69 -2.77 6.97
CA LEU A 144 18.60 -1.64 7.10
C LEU A 144 19.09 -1.46 8.55
N PHE A 145 18.19 -1.58 9.53
CA PHE A 145 18.53 -1.55 10.95
C PHE A 145 19.55 -2.65 11.29
N ARG A 146 19.31 -3.88 10.85
CA ARG A 146 20.25 -5.01 11.00
C ARG A 146 21.56 -4.76 10.29
N LYS A 147 21.53 -4.21 9.07
CA LYS A 147 22.74 -3.84 8.33
C LYS A 147 23.61 -2.87 9.13
N ILE A 148 23.02 -1.82 9.71
CA ILE A 148 23.74 -0.82 10.49
C ILE A 148 24.23 -1.41 11.83
N ARG A 149 23.41 -2.22 12.52
CA ARG A 149 23.73 -2.82 13.82
C ARG A 149 24.75 -3.97 13.76
N ASP A 150 24.72 -4.76 12.69
CA ASP A 150 25.57 -5.95 12.54
C ASP A 150 26.68 -5.73 11.49
N ARG A 151 26.80 -4.51 10.95
CA ARG A 151 27.78 -4.08 9.93
C ARG A 151 27.76 -4.93 8.65
N LEU A 152 26.57 -5.34 8.23
CA LEU A 152 26.40 -6.19 7.06
C LEU A 152 26.68 -5.42 5.76
N SER A 153 27.06 -6.18 4.72
CA SER A 153 27.30 -5.65 3.38
C SER A 153 26.02 -5.14 2.73
N LEU A 154 26.15 -4.24 1.76
CA LEU A 154 25.03 -3.81 0.92
C LEU A 154 24.41 -5.00 0.17
N PHE A 155 25.23 -5.96 -0.27
CA PHE A 155 24.77 -7.16 -0.94
C PHE A 155 23.80 -7.99 -0.10
N HIS A 156 24.06 -8.13 1.22
CA HIS A 156 23.14 -8.82 2.12
C HIS A 156 21.77 -8.12 2.15
N LEU A 157 21.75 -6.78 2.23
CA LEU A 157 20.51 -6.00 2.22
C LEU A 157 19.72 -6.23 0.92
N VAL A 158 20.38 -6.09 -0.23
CA VAL A 158 19.74 -6.28 -1.55
C VAL A 158 19.17 -7.69 -1.66
N ARG A 159 19.96 -8.72 -1.31
CA ARG A 159 19.53 -10.12 -1.36
C ARG A 159 18.25 -10.37 -0.56
N VAL A 160 18.20 -9.94 0.71
CA VAL A 160 17.03 -10.18 1.57
C VAL A 160 15.80 -9.43 1.06
N ASN A 161 15.96 -8.18 0.64
CA ASN A 161 14.83 -7.39 0.12
C ASN A 161 14.35 -7.89 -1.25
N SER A 162 15.23 -8.38 -2.12
CA SER A 162 14.85 -9.03 -3.37
C SER A 162 14.04 -10.30 -3.13
N TRP A 163 14.42 -11.12 -2.13
CA TRP A 163 13.62 -12.29 -1.74
C TRP A 163 12.27 -11.90 -1.15
N ALA A 164 12.21 -10.87 -0.30
CA ALA A 164 10.95 -10.36 0.24
C ALA A 164 10.01 -9.87 -0.88
N LEU A 165 10.54 -9.10 -1.84
CA LEU A 165 9.79 -8.66 -3.01
C LEU A 165 9.30 -9.85 -3.85
N PHE A 166 10.16 -10.84 -4.12
CA PHE A 166 9.80 -12.02 -4.88
C PHE A 166 8.67 -12.81 -4.21
N VAL A 167 8.79 -13.11 -2.92
CA VAL A 167 7.75 -13.81 -2.14
C VAL A 167 6.45 -13.03 -2.15
N MET A 168 6.52 -11.70 -2.02
CA MET A 168 5.33 -10.84 -2.05
C MET A 168 4.64 -10.86 -3.42
N LEU A 169 5.40 -10.78 -4.52
CA LEU A 169 4.85 -10.86 -5.88
C LEU A 169 4.18 -12.21 -6.14
N VAL A 170 4.78 -13.31 -5.67
CA VAL A 170 4.16 -14.63 -5.74
C VAL A 170 2.87 -14.65 -4.93
N ALA A 171 2.89 -14.18 -3.68
CA ALA A 171 1.71 -14.14 -2.81
C ALA A 171 0.56 -13.32 -3.42
N LEU A 172 0.86 -12.18 -4.05
CA LEU A 172 -0.11 -11.37 -4.77
C LEU A 172 -0.80 -12.13 -5.91
N GLY A 173 -0.08 -13.00 -6.62
CA GLY A 173 -0.64 -13.80 -7.71
C GLY A 173 -1.53 -14.97 -7.26
N LEU A 174 -1.44 -15.39 -6.00
CA LEU A 174 -2.21 -16.52 -5.46
C LEU A 174 -3.61 -16.14 -5.00
N VAL A 175 -3.87 -14.86 -4.77
CA VAL A 175 -5.12 -14.35 -4.21
C VAL A 175 -5.99 -13.75 -5.32
N ASP A 176 -7.28 -14.10 -5.32
CA ASP A 176 -8.28 -13.45 -6.18
C ASP A 176 -8.69 -12.11 -5.56
N TRP A 177 -7.90 -11.07 -5.84
CA TRP A 177 -8.12 -9.74 -5.28
C TRP A 177 -9.47 -9.14 -5.68
N ASP A 178 -9.97 -9.42 -6.88
CA ASP A 178 -11.27 -8.94 -7.34
C ASP A 178 -12.38 -9.48 -6.43
N ARG A 179 -12.38 -10.79 -6.16
CA ARG A 179 -13.35 -11.40 -5.24
C ARG A 179 -13.21 -10.90 -3.81
N VAL A 180 -11.98 -10.67 -3.34
CA VAL A 180 -11.72 -10.11 -2.00
C VAL A 180 -12.28 -8.69 -1.90
N ILE A 181 -11.99 -7.83 -2.87
CA ILE A 181 -12.48 -6.45 -2.93
C ILE A 181 -14.01 -6.43 -2.96
N VAL A 182 -14.64 -7.19 -3.86
CA VAL A 182 -16.11 -7.21 -3.99
C VAL A 182 -16.77 -7.70 -2.71
N ARG A 183 -16.32 -8.83 -2.16
CA ARG A 183 -16.89 -9.39 -0.92
C ARG A 183 -16.80 -8.40 0.24
N HIS A 184 -15.66 -7.73 0.39
CA HIS A 184 -15.46 -6.73 1.43
C HIS A 184 -16.36 -5.50 1.20
N ASN A 185 -16.38 -4.97 -0.01
CA ASN A 185 -17.11 -3.74 -0.32
C ASN A 185 -18.64 -3.94 -0.27
N LEU A 186 -19.15 -5.11 -0.64
CA LEU A 186 -20.58 -5.44 -0.54
C LEU A 186 -21.10 -5.40 0.90
N HIS A 187 -20.25 -5.75 1.86
CA HIS A 187 -20.56 -5.79 3.29
C HIS A 187 -20.05 -4.56 4.04
N HIS A 188 -19.68 -3.50 3.33
CA HIS A 188 -19.11 -2.30 3.94
C HIS A 188 -20.15 -1.49 4.70
N ASP A 189 -19.77 -0.97 5.87
CA ASP A 189 -20.67 -0.22 6.76
C ASP A 189 -21.13 1.12 6.15
N ASN A 190 -20.33 1.68 5.24
CA ASN A 190 -20.65 2.92 4.52
C ASN A 190 -20.93 2.65 3.03
N PRO A 191 -22.14 2.20 2.66
CA PRO A 191 -22.48 1.87 1.27
C PRO A 191 -22.47 3.07 0.32
N ALA A 192 -22.53 4.30 0.83
CA ALA A 192 -22.52 5.53 0.04
C ALA A 192 -21.12 5.93 -0.47
N GLU A 193 -20.08 5.24 -0.02
CA GLU A 193 -18.68 5.54 -0.37
C GLU A 193 -18.03 4.46 -1.26
N ILE A 194 -18.78 3.42 -1.60
CA ILE A 194 -18.30 2.29 -2.41
C ILE A 194 -18.36 2.63 -3.90
N ASP A 195 -17.27 2.39 -4.61
CA ASP A 195 -17.20 2.55 -6.06
C ASP A 195 -17.92 1.39 -6.77
N ILE A 196 -19.17 1.62 -7.16
CA ILE A 196 -20.04 0.61 -7.80
C ILE A 196 -19.63 0.40 -9.27
N ASP A 197 -19.16 1.46 -9.95
CA ASP A 197 -18.74 1.39 -11.35
C ASP A 197 -17.58 0.41 -11.52
N ASN A 198 -16.69 0.37 -10.53
CA ASN A 198 -15.58 -0.56 -10.50
C ASN A 198 -16.02 -2.04 -10.56
N TYR A 199 -17.20 -2.42 -10.05
CA TYR A 199 -17.70 -3.80 -10.14
C TYR A 199 -17.88 -4.28 -11.58
N LEU A 200 -18.33 -3.39 -12.47
CA LEU A 200 -18.47 -3.71 -13.89
C LEU A 200 -17.12 -3.76 -14.60
N ALA A 201 -16.13 -3.00 -14.14
CA ALA A 201 -14.77 -2.98 -14.69
C ALA A 201 -13.86 -4.14 -14.24
N MET A 202 -14.16 -4.81 -13.11
CA MET A 202 -13.39 -5.95 -12.59
C MET A 202 -13.44 -7.19 -13.48
N SER A 203 -12.70 -8.25 -13.18
CA SER A 203 -12.79 -9.50 -13.97
C SER A 203 -14.14 -10.21 -13.83
N ASP A 204 -14.47 -11.09 -14.77
CA ASP A 204 -15.73 -11.86 -14.75
C ASP A 204 -15.89 -12.77 -13.53
N ARG A 205 -14.81 -12.99 -12.77
CA ARG A 205 -14.79 -13.83 -11.57
C ARG A 205 -15.68 -13.30 -10.45
N VAL A 206 -16.03 -12.01 -10.50
CA VAL A 206 -16.91 -11.38 -9.52
C VAL A 206 -18.38 -11.60 -9.81
N LEU A 207 -18.75 -12.00 -11.03
CA LEU A 207 -20.16 -12.16 -11.45
C LEU A 207 -21.01 -12.97 -10.45
N PRO A 208 -20.58 -14.16 -9.97
CA PRO A 208 -21.39 -14.95 -9.04
C PRO A 208 -21.64 -14.22 -7.72
N LEU A 209 -20.66 -13.44 -7.22
CA LEU A 209 -20.82 -12.65 -6.00
C LEU A 209 -21.82 -11.51 -6.22
N LEU A 210 -21.71 -10.80 -7.35
CA LEU A 210 -22.62 -9.70 -7.66
C LEU A 210 -24.06 -10.19 -7.86
N TYR A 211 -24.27 -11.33 -8.53
CA TYR A 211 -25.61 -11.90 -8.68
C TYR A 211 -26.23 -12.38 -7.36
N ALA A 212 -25.43 -12.97 -6.49
CA ALA A 212 -25.90 -13.45 -5.18
C ALA A 212 -26.32 -12.29 -4.26
N ASP A 213 -25.66 -11.14 -4.39
CA ASP A 213 -25.79 -9.99 -3.49
C ASP A 213 -26.30 -8.72 -4.22
N LEU A 214 -27.10 -8.87 -5.28
CA LEU A 214 -27.64 -7.73 -6.05
C LEU A 214 -28.37 -6.72 -5.15
N ASP A 215 -29.12 -7.20 -4.15
CA ASP A 215 -29.80 -6.34 -3.17
C ASP A 215 -28.82 -5.41 -2.42
N LEU A 216 -27.60 -5.88 -2.13
CA LEU A 216 -26.56 -5.07 -1.49
C LEU A 216 -26.10 -3.96 -2.42
N VAL A 217 -25.89 -4.28 -3.71
CA VAL A 217 -25.49 -3.33 -4.75
C VAL A 217 -26.58 -2.26 -4.94
N GLU A 218 -27.85 -2.66 -4.99
CA GLU A 218 -28.97 -1.72 -5.09
C GLU A 218 -29.05 -0.79 -3.87
N ARG A 219 -28.79 -1.31 -2.66
CA ARG A 219 -28.69 -0.47 -1.46
C ARG A 219 -27.56 0.55 -1.56
N GLN A 220 -26.41 0.16 -2.09
CA GLN A 220 -25.30 1.10 -2.35
C GLN A 220 -25.73 2.18 -3.36
N MET A 221 -26.33 1.81 -4.48
CA MET A 221 -26.81 2.78 -5.48
C MET A 221 -27.81 3.77 -4.88
N ARG A 222 -28.77 3.28 -4.08
CA ARG A 222 -29.76 4.13 -3.41
C ARG A 222 -29.10 5.13 -2.46
N LYS A 223 -28.06 4.72 -1.74
CA LYS A 223 -27.32 5.58 -0.82
C LYS A 223 -26.49 6.62 -1.58
N HIS A 224 -25.83 6.25 -2.67
CA HIS A 224 -25.13 7.18 -3.55
C HIS A 224 -26.04 8.27 -4.13
N ARG A 225 -27.28 7.94 -4.49
CA ARG A 225 -28.27 8.94 -4.96
C ARG A 225 -28.61 10.00 -3.90
N MET A 226 -28.33 9.74 -2.62
CA MET A 226 -28.55 10.70 -1.52
C MET A 226 -27.31 11.56 -1.22
N ASN A 227 -26.16 11.29 -1.85
CA ASN A 227 -24.93 12.06 -1.64
C ASN A 227 -25.07 13.46 -2.26
N ALA A 228 -24.50 14.46 -1.59
CA ALA A 228 -24.45 15.83 -2.10
C ALA A 228 -23.62 15.93 -3.38
N GLU A 229 -22.52 15.17 -3.46
CA GLU A 229 -21.68 15.05 -4.64
C GLU A 229 -21.77 13.63 -5.22
N ARG A 230 -22.19 13.55 -6.48
CA ARG A 230 -22.25 12.28 -7.21
C ARG A 230 -20.96 12.08 -8.00
N TRP A 231 -20.31 10.96 -7.74
CA TRP A 231 -19.05 10.58 -8.39
C TRP A 231 -19.09 9.18 -9.04
N VAL A 232 -20.27 8.55 -9.06
CA VAL A 232 -20.54 7.23 -9.66
C VAL A 232 -21.63 7.37 -10.71
N ASP A 233 -21.45 6.71 -11.86
CA ASP A 233 -22.32 6.83 -13.03
C ASP A 233 -23.45 5.79 -13.01
N HIS A 234 -23.17 4.53 -12.65
CA HIS A 234 -24.13 3.42 -12.72
C HIS A 234 -25.01 3.36 -11.46
N LEU A 235 -25.93 4.32 -11.33
CA LEU A 235 -26.88 4.36 -10.22
C LEU A 235 -28.25 3.78 -10.56
N ASP A 236 -28.50 3.32 -11.79
CA ASP A 236 -29.76 2.66 -12.17
C ASP A 236 -29.65 1.12 -12.05
N PRO A 237 -30.39 0.48 -11.13
CA PRO A 237 -30.37 -0.98 -10.97
C PRO A 237 -30.67 -1.76 -12.24
N VAL A 238 -31.60 -1.26 -13.06
CA VAL A 238 -32.01 -1.94 -14.31
C VAL A 238 -30.86 -1.90 -15.32
N ALA A 239 -30.29 -0.72 -15.57
CA ALA A 239 -29.12 -0.58 -16.43
C ALA A 239 -27.91 -1.38 -15.92
N PHE A 240 -27.63 -1.37 -14.61
CA PHE A 240 -26.53 -2.13 -14.03
C PHE A 240 -26.72 -3.64 -14.22
N ARG A 241 -27.93 -4.16 -13.97
CA ARG A 241 -28.24 -5.57 -14.18
C ARG A 241 -28.14 -5.96 -15.65
N ALA A 242 -28.56 -5.09 -16.57
CA ALA A 242 -28.41 -5.31 -18.00
C ALA A 242 -26.92 -5.42 -18.41
N ALA A 243 -26.06 -4.53 -17.89
CA ALA A 243 -24.62 -4.58 -18.10
C ALA A 243 -23.98 -5.85 -17.50
N LEU A 244 -24.44 -6.28 -16.31
CA LEU A 244 -24.00 -7.52 -15.68
C LEU A 244 -24.37 -8.75 -16.52
N ASP A 245 -25.59 -8.78 -17.05
CA ASP A 245 -26.08 -9.83 -17.94
C ASP A 245 -25.34 -9.86 -19.28
N GLU A 246 -24.98 -8.71 -19.84
CA GLU A 246 -24.15 -8.60 -21.03
C GLU A 246 -22.76 -9.22 -20.80
N LYS A 247 -22.09 -8.81 -19.73
CA LYS A 247 -20.80 -9.37 -19.33
C LYS A 247 -20.86 -10.88 -19.09
N ARG A 248 -21.95 -11.38 -18.49
CA ARG A 248 -22.19 -12.81 -18.33
C ARG A 248 -22.30 -13.52 -19.67
N ARG A 249 -23.08 -12.99 -20.62
CA ARG A 249 -23.22 -13.56 -21.97
C ARG A 249 -21.87 -13.60 -22.69
N ASP A 250 -21.07 -12.54 -22.59
CA ASP A 250 -19.74 -12.48 -23.20
C ASP A 250 -18.77 -13.52 -22.60
N LEU A 251 -18.83 -13.76 -21.30
CA LEU A 251 -18.06 -14.83 -20.66
C LEU A 251 -18.48 -16.20 -21.20
N LEU A 252 -19.79 -16.50 -21.20
CA LEU A 252 -20.30 -17.80 -21.62
C LEU A 252 -20.03 -18.05 -23.11
N GLY A 253 -20.25 -17.05 -23.97
CA GLY A 253 -19.97 -17.13 -25.41
C GLY A 253 -18.49 -17.39 -25.71
N ARG A 254 -17.56 -16.72 -25.01
CA ARG A 254 -16.12 -17.00 -25.14
C ARG A 254 -15.77 -18.43 -24.75
N MET A 255 -16.43 -18.98 -23.74
CA MET A 255 -16.19 -20.35 -23.27
C MET A 255 -16.80 -21.41 -24.19
N GLU A 256 -17.90 -21.12 -24.87
CA GLU A 256 -18.54 -21.99 -25.87
C GLU A 256 -17.77 -22.02 -27.18
N ALA A 257 -17.22 -20.87 -27.60
CA ALA A 257 -16.38 -20.77 -28.79
C ALA A 257 -15.09 -21.63 -28.69
N GLY A 258 -14.74 -22.11 -27.50
CA GLY A 258 -13.67 -23.09 -27.29
C GLY A 258 -12.26 -22.55 -27.57
N ASP A 259 -12.06 -21.23 -27.58
CA ASP A 259 -10.73 -20.64 -27.79
C ASP A 259 -9.82 -20.95 -26.60
N VAL A 260 -8.89 -21.88 -26.82
CA VAL A 260 -7.88 -22.34 -25.85
C VAL A 260 -7.07 -21.17 -25.29
N ARG A 261 -6.90 -20.07 -26.04
CA ARG A 261 -6.17 -18.87 -25.59
C ARG A 261 -6.94 -18.05 -24.58
N SER A 262 -8.26 -18.14 -24.58
CA SER A 262 -9.15 -17.45 -23.65
C SER A 262 -9.41 -18.25 -22.36
N TRP A 263 -9.03 -19.53 -22.34
CA TRP A 263 -9.29 -20.42 -21.22
C TRP A 263 -8.46 -20.02 -19.99
N THR A 264 -9.14 -19.84 -18.87
CA THR A 264 -8.49 -19.67 -17.56
C THR A 264 -9.19 -20.53 -16.52
N TRP A 265 -8.42 -21.04 -15.56
CA TRP A 265 -8.98 -21.79 -14.42
C TRP A 265 -10.03 -20.97 -13.67
N GLY A 266 -9.80 -19.66 -13.50
CA GLY A 266 -10.76 -18.74 -12.89
C GLY A 266 -12.07 -18.66 -13.65
N GLY A 267 -12.04 -18.50 -14.98
CA GLY A 267 -13.26 -18.49 -15.81
C GLY A 267 -14.03 -19.81 -15.74
N ALA A 268 -13.33 -20.95 -15.76
CA ALA A 268 -13.93 -22.27 -15.61
C ALA A 268 -14.65 -22.43 -14.25
N ARG A 269 -14.05 -21.94 -13.17
CA ARG A 269 -14.68 -21.91 -11.84
C ARG A 269 -15.90 -21.00 -11.83
N THR A 270 -15.80 -19.79 -12.37
CA THR A 270 -16.92 -18.84 -12.47
C THR A 270 -18.11 -19.45 -13.19
N ARG A 271 -17.90 -20.12 -14.33
CA ARG A 271 -18.97 -20.80 -15.07
C ARG A 271 -19.68 -21.85 -14.24
N ARG A 272 -18.94 -22.68 -13.49
CA ARG A 272 -19.53 -23.70 -12.61
C ARG A 272 -20.39 -23.08 -11.51
N GLU A 273 -19.93 -21.98 -10.91
CA GLU A 273 -20.70 -21.25 -9.90
C GLU A 273 -21.98 -20.64 -10.52
N LEU A 274 -21.90 -20.05 -11.72
CA LEU A 274 -23.07 -19.56 -12.45
C LEU A 274 -24.05 -20.70 -12.81
N GLN A 275 -23.56 -21.89 -13.17
CA GLN A 275 -24.40 -23.08 -13.43
C GLN A 275 -25.17 -23.50 -12.17
N GLN A 276 -24.52 -23.52 -11.02
CA GLN A 276 -25.16 -23.84 -9.74
C GLN A 276 -26.25 -22.83 -9.36
N MET A 277 -26.08 -21.57 -9.78
CA MET A 277 -27.08 -20.50 -9.58
C MET A 277 -28.21 -20.51 -10.62
N GLY A 278 -28.19 -21.42 -11.61
CA GLY A 278 -29.15 -21.42 -12.72
C GLY A 278 -28.96 -20.25 -13.71
N LEU A 279 -27.79 -19.61 -13.70
CA LEU A 279 -27.46 -18.41 -14.48
C LEU A 279 -26.57 -18.70 -15.69
N ALA A 280 -26.18 -19.96 -15.92
CA ALA A 280 -25.36 -20.33 -17.05
C ALA A 280 -26.10 -20.33 -18.40
N GLY A 281 -27.39 -19.96 -18.41
CA GLY A 281 -28.28 -20.02 -19.57
C GLY A 281 -28.79 -21.44 -19.86
N PRO A 282 -29.83 -21.58 -20.72
CA PRO A 282 -29.98 -22.77 -21.54
C PRO A 282 -28.80 -22.94 -22.50
#